data_AF-A0A2B2BAG8-F1
#
_entry.id   AF-A0A2B2BAG8-F1
#
_cell.length_a   1.000
_cell.length_b   1.000
_cell.length_c   1.000
_cell.angle_alpha   90.00
_cell.angle_beta   90.00
_cell.angle_gamma   90.00
#
_symmetry.space_group_name_H-M   'P 1'
#
loop_
_entity.id
_entity.type
_entity.pdbx_description
1 polymer ?
#
loop_
_entity_poly.entity_id
_entity_poly.type
_entity_poly.pdbx_seq_one_letter_code
_entity_poly.pdbx_strand_id
1 'polypeptide(L)'
;MNKKILIAVLCIGLGAVIYFLSSRPTKPAIPAKLNIPTTSLEESICEKVTAQFGDCQKILLFDAHSNLVFAENSSGISPVLTNKEFTKFKQFIFPMMDFQEFKEEKVERGPIDWRAKNHIQKDLSVIYGFAEDEAKTIVINSEGNIQPNRFLVRDHLWVWYAVFQKDKVTLPVKVTVYNAEGQIIFGGNGKKE
;
A
#
# COMPACT_ATOMS: atom_id res chain seq x y z
N MET A 1 10.89 66.28 -19.04
CA MET A 1 11.57 65.02 -19.44
C MET A 1 12.27 65.23 -20.77
N ASN A 2 13.58 65.02 -20.82
CA ASN A 2 14.44 65.41 -21.94
C ASN A 2 14.24 64.44 -23.12
N LYS A 3 13.99 64.93 -24.35
CA LYS A 3 13.69 64.11 -25.56
C LYS A 3 14.71 62.98 -25.79
N LYS A 4 15.95 63.18 -25.37
CA LYS A 4 17.05 62.20 -25.47
C LYS A 4 16.85 60.95 -24.58
N ILE A 5 16.18 61.10 -23.43
CA ILE A 5 15.93 60.00 -22.49
C ILE A 5 14.82 59.09 -23.03
N LEU A 6 13.79 59.67 -23.68
CA LEU A 6 12.68 58.90 -24.25
C LEU A 6 13.14 57.97 -25.38
N ILE A 7 14.06 58.46 -26.22
CA ILE A 7 14.63 57.69 -27.35
C ILE A 7 15.49 56.53 -26.84
N ALA A 8 16.31 56.78 -25.80
CA ALA A 8 17.16 55.74 -25.21
C ALA A 8 16.34 54.58 -24.61
N VAL A 9 15.24 54.89 -23.91
CA VAL A 9 14.34 53.87 -23.34
C VAL A 9 13.64 53.06 -24.43
N LEU A 10 13.25 53.71 -25.54
CA LEU A 10 12.62 53.06 -26.69
C LEU A 10 13.58 52.08 -27.39
N CYS A 11 14.85 52.46 -27.56
CA CYS A 11 15.86 51.59 -28.18
C CYS A 11 16.20 50.37 -27.32
N ILE A 12 16.28 50.53 -26.00
CA ILE A 12 16.55 49.43 -25.07
C ILE A 12 15.36 48.46 -25.02
N GLY A 13 14.13 48.99 -25.00
CA GLY A 13 12.91 48.18 -25.06
C GLY A 13 12.80 47.35 -26.34
N LEU A 14 13.10 47.95 -27.49
CA LEU A 14 13.12 47.23 -28.78
C LEU A 14 14.20 46.15 -28.82
N GLY A 15 15.39 46.42 -28.28
CA GLY A 15 16.46 45.41 -28.19
C GLY A 15 16.07 44.21 -27.32
N ALA A 16 15.43 44.45 -26.18
CA ALA A 16 14.96 43.40 -25.28
C ALA A 16 13.86 42.53 -25.90
N VAL A 17 12.93 43.13 -26.64
CA VAL A 17 11.85 42.40 -27.34
C VAL A 17 12.42 41.52 -28.46
N ILE A 18 13.38 42.04 -29.24
CA ILE A 18 14.04 41.27 -30.31
C ILE A 18 14.85 40.11 -29.72
N TYR A 19 15.58 40.32 -28.62
CA TYR A 19 16.30 39.26 -27.92
C TYR A 19 15.35 38.16 -27.40
N PHE A 20 14.19 38.54 -26.84
CA PHE A 20 13.19 37.58 -26.37
C PHE A 20 12.54 36.79 -27.51
N LEU A 21 12.37 37.40 -28.69
CA LEU A 21 11.82 36.75 -29.87
C LEU A 21 12.82 35.79 -30.53
N SER A 22 14.11 36.15 -30.56
CA SER A 22 15.18 35.29 -31.10
C SER A 22 15.61 34.17 -30.14
N SER A 23 15.34 34.31 -28.84
CA SER A 23 15.61 33.28 -27.82
C SER A 23 14.53 32.21 -27.71
N ARG A 24 13.48 32.24 -28.55
CA ARG A 24 12.43 31.21 -28.51
C ARG A 24 13.00 29.87 -28.98
N PRO A 25 13.00 28.82 -28.14
CA PRO A 25 13.46 27.50 -28.54
C PRO A 25 12.62 27.00 -29.73
N THR A 26 13.24 26.86 -30.89
CA THR A 26 12.56 26.53 -32.15
C THR A 26 12.44 25.03 -32.40
N LYS A 27 12.45 24.21 -31.34
CA LYS A 27 12.33 22.76 -31.48
C LYS A 27 11.19 22.26 -30.60
N PRO A 28 10.19 21.56 -31.17
CA PRO A 28 9.36 20.69 -30.37
C PRO A 28 10.32 19.77 -29.60
N ALA A 29 10.24 19.76 -28.28
CA ALA A 29 10.85 18.69 -27.51
C ALA A 29 10.23 17.40 -28.06
N ILE A 30 11.02 16.62 -28.80
CA ILE A 30 10.68 15.24 -29.13
C ILE A 30 10.29 14.64 -27.78
N PRO A 31 9.05 14.14 -27.60
CA PRO A 31 8.66 13.59 -26.31
C PRO A 31 9.71 12.54 -25.98
N ALA A 32 10.38 12.74 -24.83
CA ALA A 32 11.33 11.78 -24.31
C ALA A 32 10.67 10.41 -24.45
N LYS A 33 11.36 9.46 -25.12
CA LYS A 33 10.84 8.12 -25.40
C LYS A 33 9.98 7.67 -24.22
N LEU A 34 8.71 7.42 -24.48
CA LEU A 34 7.81 6.84 -23.50
C LEU A 34 8.46 5.52 -23.07
N ASN A 35 9.13 5.53 -21.93
CA ASN A 35 9.75 4.35 -21.33
C ASN A 35 8.59 3.53 -20.77
N ILE A 36 7.89 2.82 -21.65
CA ILE A 36 6.92 1.80 -21.26
C ILE A 36 7.76 0.72 -20.57
N PRO A 37 7.52 0.42 -19.28
CA PRO A 37 8.18 -0.68 -18.62
C PRO A 37 7.99 -1.95 -19.45
N THR A 38 9.07 -2.63 -19.77
CA THR A 38 9.02 -3.88 -20.54
C THR A 38 8.49 -5.05 -19.70
N THR A 39 8.55 -4.92 -18.37
CA THR A 39 8.06 -5.89 -17.40
C THR A 39 6.77 -5.41 -16.74
N SER A 40 5.85 -6.33 -16.51
CA SER A 40 4.61 -6.03 -15.78
C SER A 40 4.89 -5.78 -14.30
N LEU A 41 3.97 -5.10 -13.60
CA LEU A 41 4.08 -4.93 -12.14
C LEU A 41 4.12 -6.29 -11.43
N GLU A 42 3.29 -7.24 -11.88
CA GLU A 42 3.26 -8.62 -11.35
C GLU A 42 4.63 -9.28 -11.43
N GLU A 43 5.26 -9.28 -12.61
CA GLU A 43 6.60 -9.82 -12.82
C GLU A 43 7.62 -9.12 -11.92
N SER A 44 7.61 -7.78 -11.88
CA SER A 44 8.54 -7.02 -11.05
C SER A 44 8.39 -7.34 -9.57
N ILE A 45 7.17 -7.53 -9.07
CA ILE A 45 6.93 -7.94 -7.68
C ILE A 45 7.41 -9.37 -7.47
N CYS A 46 7.07 -10.32 -8.36
CA CYS A 46 7.48 -11.71 -8.21
C CYS A 46 9.00 -11.91 -8.29
N GLU A 47 9.71 -11.13 -9.09
CA GLU A 47 11.19 -11.11 -9.09
C GLU A 47 11.73 -10.72 -7.72
N LYS A 48 11.16 -9.70 -7.07
CA LYS A 48 11.56 -9.27 -5.73
C LYS A 48 11.23 -10.31 -4.67
N VAL A 49 10.03 -10.90 -4.75
CA VAL A 49 9.58 -11.95 -3.81
C VAL A 49 10.48 -13.17 -3.93
N THR A 50 10.73 -13.65 -5.15
CA THR A 50 11.65 -14.77 -5.41
C THR A 50 13.05 -14.47 -4.90
N ALA A 51 13.59 -13.27 -5.14
CA ALA A 51 14.92 -12.90 -4.65
C ALA A 51 15.01 -12.86 -3.11
N GLN A 52 13.91 -12.53 -2.42
CA GLN A 52 13.87 -12.40 -0.97
C GLN A 52 13.53 -13.71 -0.24
N PHE A 53 12.67 -14.55 -0.84
CA PHE A 53 12.05 -15.70 -0.17
C PHE A 53 12.26 -17.03 -0.92
N GLY A 54 12.93 -17.02 -2.07
CA GLY A 54 13.27 -18.20 -2.86
C GLY A 54 12.26 -18.56 -3.96
N ASP A 55 10.98 -18.19 -3.80
CA ASP A 55 9.95 -18.41 -4.81
C ASP A 55 8.86 -17.32 -4.81
N CYS A 56 8.10 -17.23 -5.91
CA CYS A 56 6.86 -16.47 -6.01
C CYS A 56 5.81 -17.37 -6.69
N GLN A 57 4.76 -17.72 -5.98
CA GLN A 57 3.73 -18.61 -6.52
C GLN A 57 2.68 -17.84 -7.31
N LYS A 58 2.16 -16.76 -6.73
CA LYS A 58 1.13 -15.92 -7.35
C LYS A 58 1.00 -14.57 -6.67
N ILE A 59 0.44 -13.62 -7.40
CA ILE A 59 -0.12 -12.41 -6.82
C ILE A 59 -1.60 -12.67 -6.50
N LEU A 60 -2.00 -12.40 -5.25
CA LEU A 60 -3.32 -12.71 -4.73
C LEU A 60 -4.32 -11.57 -4.89
N LEU A 61 -3.86 -10.34 -4.65
CA LEU A 61 -4.71 -9.16 -4.66
C LEU A 61 -3.89 -7.91 -5.00
N PHE A 62 -4.51 -7.04 -5.80
CA PHE A 62 -4.12 -5.64 -5.98
C PHE A 62 -5.16 -4.73 -5.35
N ASP A 63 -4.81 -4.02 -4.27
CA ASP A 63 -5.67 -2.99 -3.68
C ASP A 63 -5.23 -1.60 -4.12
N ALA A 64 -5.81 -1.16 -5.25
CA ALA A 64 -5.58 0.13 -5.89
C ALA A 64 -5.71 1.33 -4.94
N HIS A 65 -6.58 1.23 -3.93
CA HIS A 65 -6.84 2.35 -3.03
C HIS A 65 -5.74 2.55 -2.00
N SER A 66 -5.09 1.47 -1.56
CA SER A 66 -4.06 1.51 -0.53
C SER A 66 -2.63 1.37 -1.06
N ASN A 67 -2.44 1.14 -2.36
CA ASN A 67 -1.13 0.85 -2.94
C ASN A 67 -0.53 -0.45 -2.42
N LEU A 68 -1.38 -1.43 -2.08
CA LEU A 68 -0.96 -2.71 -1.55
C LEU A 68 -1.15 -3.83 -2.57
N VAL A 69 -0.20 -4.76 -2.54
CA VAL A 69 -0.23 -6.02 -3.26
C VAL A 69 0.06 -7.14 -2.27
N PHE A 70 -0.67 -8.24 -2.35
CA PHE A 70 -0.38 -9.43 -1.56
C PHE A 70 0.22 -10.50 -2.47
N ALA A 71 1.47 -10.87 -2.20
CA ALA A 71 2.19 -11.88 -2.97
C ALA A 71 2.37 -13.14 -2.13
N GLU A 72 2.10 -14.29 -2.73
CA GLU A 72 2.27 -15.60 -2.11
C GLU A 72 3.58 -16.25 -2.54
N ASN A 73 4.29 -16.83 -1.58
CA ASN A 73 5.41 -17.74 -1.77
C ASN A 73 5.12 -19.06 -1.02
N SER A 74 6.07 -19.99 -1.05
CA SER A 74 5.92 -21.30 -0.40
C SER A 74 5.74 -21.25 1.12
N SER A 75 6.29 -20.23 1.78
CA SER A 75 6.24 -20.07 3.23
C SER A 75 5.02 -19.29 3.72
N GLY A 76 4.46 -18.39 2.90
CA GLY A 76 3.43 -17.48 3.36
C GLY A 76 3.01 -16.41 2.37
N ILE A 77 2.35 -15.38 2.90
CA ILE A 77 1.87 -14.24 2.13
C ILE A 77 2.51 -12.95 2.64
N SER A 78 3.19 -12.25 1.74
CA SER A 78 3.86 -10.99 2.00
C SER A 78 3.04 -9.82 1.45
N PRO A 79 2.61 -8.87 2.30
CA PRO A 79 2.11 -7.59 1.81
C PRO A 79 3.27 -6.74 1.26
N VAL A 80 3.01 -6.09 0.14
CA VAL A 80 3.96 -5.30 -0.64
C VAL A 80 3.35 -3.93 -0.88
N LEU A 81 4.12 -2.88 -0.62
CA LEU A 81 3.74 -1.52 -0.98
C LEU A 81 4.24 -1.20 -2.40
N THR A 82 3.38 -0.57 -3.20
CA THR A 82 3.68 -0.06 -4.54
C THR A 82 3.71 1.47 -4.56
N ASN A 83 4.05 2.06 -5.70
CA ASN A 83 3.79 3.47 -5.95
C ASN A 83 2.32 3.74 -6.28
N LYS A 84 1.92 5.02 -6.23
CA LYS A 84 0.54 5.46 -6.47
C LYS A 84 -0.01 5.05 -7.84
N GLU A 85 0.88 4.92 -8.82
CA GLU A 85 0.55 4.58 -10.19
C GLU A 85 0.51 3.08 -10.44
N PHE A 86 0.76 2.22 -9.44
CA PHE A 86 0.80 0.76 -9.60
C PHE A 86 1.71 0.28 -10.73
N THR A 87 2.90 0.87 -10.81
CA THR A 87 3.90 0.53 -11.83
C THR A 87 5.21 0.05 -11.25
N LYS A 88 5.44 0.24 -9.95
CA LYS A 88 6.71 -0.05 -9.29
C LYS A 88 6.49 -0.62 -7.89
N PHE A 89 7.24 -1.68 -7.59
CA PHE A 89 7.51 -2.14 -6.23
C PHE A 89 8.19 -1.03 -5.43
N LYS A 90 7.76 -0.80 -4.19
CA LYS A 90 8.49 0.06 -3.24
C LYS A 90 9.21 -0.74 -2.17
N GLN A 91 8.47 -1.53 -1.40
CA GLN A 91 9.05 -2.29 -0.29
C GLN A 91 8.12 -3.40 0.19
N PHE A 92 8.71 -4.37 0.88
CA PHE A 92 7.99 -5.36 1.66
C PHE A 92 7.46 -4.77 2.96
N ILE A 93 6.33 -5.30 3.43
CA ILE A 93 5.76 -5.01 4.74
C ILE A 93 6.01 -6.26 5.61
N PHE A 94 6.95 -6.14 6.55
CA PHE A 94 7.29 -7.21 7.48
C PHE A 94 6.55 -7.06 8.83
N PRO A 95 6.21 -8.19 9.50
CA PRO A 95 6.53 -9.57 9.12
C PRO A 95 5.62 -10.15 8.02
N MET A 96 6.08 -11.17 7.30
CA MET A 96 5.23 -11.97 6.42
C MET A 96 4.18 -12.73 7.23
N MET A 97 3.01 -13.01 6.65
CA MET A 97 2.05 -13.95 7.25
C MET A 97 2.49 -15.38 6.91
N ASP A 98 3.03 -16.10 7.90
CA ASP A 98 3.62 -17.43 7.71
C ASP A 98 2.58 -18.55 7.84
N PHE A 99 2.57 -19.47 6.88
CA PHE A 99 1.61 -20.58 6.86
C PHE A 99 1.86 -21.62 7.94
N GLN A 100 3.14 -21.86 8.29
CA GLN A 100 3.51 -22.82 9.31
C GLN A 100 3.17 -22.27 10.70
N GLU A 101 3.55 -21.03 10.99
CA GLU A 101 3.18 -20.31 12.23
C GLU A 101 1.65 -20.35 12.43
N PHE A 102 0.88 -20.01 11.39
CA PHE A 102 -0.57 -20.02 11.44
C PHE A 102 -1.17 -21.41 11.72
N LYS A 103 -0.52 -22.48 11.24
CA LYS A 103 -0.99 -23.85 11.44
C LYS A 103 -0.65 -24.37 12.84
N GLU A 104 0.55 -24.10 13.32
CA GLU A 104 1.08 -24.66 14.57
C GLU A 104 0.51 -23.95 15.80
N GLU A 105 0.29 -22.64 15.73
CA GLU A 105 -0.11 -21.83 16.88
C GLU A 105 -1.63 -21.74 17.08
N LYS A 106 -2.42 -22.63 16.46
CA LYS A 106 -3.90 -22.54 16.43
C LYS A 106 -4.55 -22.36 17.82
N VAL A 107 -4.00 -23.00 18.85
CA VAL A 107 -4.53 -22.91 20.22
C VAL A 107 -4.20 -21.55 20.86
N GLU A 108 -2.99 -21.04 20.65
CA GLU A 108 -2.50 -19.82 21.31
C GLU A 108 -2.96 -18.55 20.60
N ARG A 109 -2.98 -18.55 19.25
CA ARG A 109 -3.42 -17.39 18.45
C ARG A 109 -4.93 -17.16 18.51
N GLY A 110 -5.72 -18.18 18.87
CA GLY A 110 -7.17 -18.15 18.76
C GLY A 110 -7.65 -18.19 17.29
N PRO A 111 -8.80 -17.60 16.92
CA PRO A 111 -9.34 -17.71 15.56
C PRO A 111 -8.58 -16.88 14.52
N ILE A 112 -7.54 -16.15 14.95
CA ILE A 112 -6.97 -15.05 14.18
C ILE A 112 -5.50 -14.81 14.52
N ASP A 113 -4.63 -14.75 13.50
CA ASP A 113 -3.22 -14.38 13.65
C ASP A 113 -2.98 -13.05 12.95
N TRP A 114 -2.68 -12.01 13.73
CA TRP A 114 -2.59 -10.64 13.25
C TRP A 114 -1.27 -9.96 13.56
N ARG A 115 -0.83 -9.16 12.59
CA ARG A 115 0.36 -8.34 12.62
C ARG A 115 -0.03 -6.89 12.41
N ALA A 116 0.73 -5.98 13.02
CA ALA A 116 0.58 -4.55 12.82
C ALA A 116 1.93 -3.95 12.42
N LYS A 117 1.95 -3.24 11.29
CA LYS A 117 3.11 -2.50 10.83
C LYS A 117 2.81 -1.00 10.82
N ASN A 118 3.46 -0.31 11.74
CA ASN A 118 3.47 1.16 11.81
C ASN A 118 4.54 1.73 10.88
N HIS A 119 4.34 2.98 10.44
CA HIS A 119 5.29 3.74 9.64
C HIS A 119 5.81 3.00 8.40
N ILE A 120 4.91 2.39 7.62
CA ILE A 120 5.29 1.82 6.33
C ILE A 120 5.80 2.94 5.42
N GLN A 121 5.09 4.06 5.42
CA GLN A 121 5.57 5.34 4.89
C GLN A 121 5.02 6.44 5.81
N LYS A 122 5.35 7.70 5.51
CA LYS A 122 4.80 8.84 6.25
C LYS A 122 3.27 8.72 6.30
N ASP A 123 2.71 8.81 7.50
CA ASP A 123 1.28 8.76 7.75
C ASP A 123 0.58 7.49 7.23
N LEU A 124 1.28 6.34 7.19
CA LEU A 124 0.68 5.07 6.76
C LEU A 124 1.06 3.89 7.67
N SER A 125 0.03 3.22 8.17
CA SER A 125 0.13 1.98 8.94
C SER A 125 -0.83 0.93 8.40
N VAL A 126 -0.56 -0.34 8.68
CA VAL A 126 -1.41 -1.46 8.25
C VAL A 126 -1.55 -2.47 9.39
N ILE A 127 -2.74 -3.04 9.50
CA ILE A 127 -3.00 -4.27 10.25
C ILE A 127 -3.38 -5.34 9.24
N TYR A 128 -2.83 -6.53 9.38
CA TYR A 128 -3.10 -7.64 8.46
C TYR A 128 -2.88 -8.98 9.14
N GLY A 129 -3.50 -10.03 8.62
CA GLY A 129 -3.33 -11.35 9.17
C GLY A 129 -4.23 -12.41 8.57
N PHE A 130 -4.15 -13.62 9.12
CA PHE A 130 -4.92 -14.78 8.70
C PHE A 130 -6.06 -15.08 9.65
N ALA A 131 -7.15 -15.61 9.09
CA ALA A 131 -8.21 -16.26 9.85
C ALA A 131 -8.79 -17.43 9.05
N GLU A 132 -9.31 -18.43 9.76
CA GLU A 132 -10.08 -19.51 9.16
C GLU A 132 -11.55 -19.10 8.99
N ASP A 133 -12.34 -19.97 8.33
CA ASP A 133 -13.73 -19.71 8.01
C ASP A 133 -14.66 -19.52 9.21
N GLU A 134 -14.26 -19.91 10.42
CA GLU A 134 -15.02 -19.62 11.63
C GLU A 134 -15.18 -18.10 11.86
N ALA A 135 -14.19 -17.31 11.45
CA ALA A 135 -14.23 -15.86 11.50
C ALA A 135 -14.98 -15.30 10.28
N LYS A 136 -16.28 -14.99 10.44
CA LYS A 136 -17.08 -14.40 9.36
C LYS A 136 -17.02 -12.88 9.31
N THR A 137 -16.98 -12.24 10.48
CA THR A 137 -16.79 -10.79 10.60
C THR A 137 -15.74 -10.51 11.65
N ILE A 138 -14.84 -9.57 11.36
CA ILE A 138 -13.87 -9.09 12.34
C ILE A 138 -14.00 -7.57 12.43
N VAL A 139 -13.93 -7.05 13.66
CA VAL A 139 -13.99 -5.62 13.96
C VAL A 139 -12.73 -5.25 14.75
N ILE A 140 -12.01 -4.22 14.28
CA ILE A 140 -10.83 -3.65 14.95
C ILE A 140 -11.30 -2.58 15.93
N ASN A 141 -11.56 -2.99 17.17
CA ASN A 141 -12.07 -2.11 18.23
C ASN A 141 -11.07 -1.02 18.61
N SER A 142 -9.77 -1.33 18.61
CA SER A 142 -8.70 -0.37 18.94
C SER A 142 -8.55 0.76 17.91
N GLU A 143 -9.26 0.67 16.79
CA GLU A 143 -9.21 1.59 15.66
C GLU A 143 -10.59 2.18 15.34
N GLY A 144 -11.47 2.31 16.34
CA GLY A 144 -12.79 2.91 16.14
C GLY A 144 -13.80 1.98 15.49
N ASN A 145 -13.70 0.68 15.78
CA ASN A 145 -14.62 -0.37 15.28
C ASN A 145 -14.61 -0.50 13.75
N ILE A 146 -13.42 -0.45 13.15
CA ILE A 146 -13.25 -0.60 11.71
C ILE A 146 -13.36 -2.08 11.31
N GLN A 147 -14.14 -2.37 10.28
CA GLN A 147 -14.17 -3.68 9.65
C GLN A 147 -13.04 -3.77 8.61
N PRO A 148 -12.11 -4.74 8.70
CA PRO A 148 -11.04 -4.90 7.71
C PRO A 148 -11.59 -5.43 6.38
N ASN A 149 -10.85 -5.16 5.32
CA ASN A 149 -11.01 -5.85 4.04
C ASN A 149 -10.58 -7.31 4.19
N ARG A 150 -11.13 -8.19 3.34
CA ARG A 150 -10.74 -9.59 3.30
C ARG A 150 -10.79 -10.18 1.91
N PHE A 151 -9.99 -11.21 1.68
CA PHE A 151 -10.08 -12.04 0.48
C PHE A 151 -9.71 -13.49 0.79
N LEU A 152 -10.29 -14.41 0.02
CA LEU A 152 -10.06 -15.85 0.16
C LEU A 152 -8.74 -16.22 -0.53
N VAL A 153 -7.89 -16.98 0.15
CA VAL A 153 -6.63 -17.48 -0.42
C VAL A 153 -6.82 -18.84 -1.08
N ARG A 154 -7.28 -19.81 -0.28
CA ARG A 154 -7.62 -21.19 -0.64
C ARG A 154 -8.36 -21.87 0.51
N ASP A 155 -9.13 -22.89 0.21
CA ASP A 155 -9.87 -23.70 1.18
C ASP A 155 -10.70 -22.82 2.13
N HIS A 156 -10.27 -22.73 3.39
CA HIS A 156 -10.90 -21.97 4.46
C HIS A 156 -10.02 -20.80 4.96
N LEU A 157 -8.91 -20.51 4.29
CA LEU A 157 -7.93 -19.51 4.70
C LEU A 157 -8.24 -18.14 4.09
N TRP A 158 -8.45 -17.15 4.95
CA TRP A 158 -8.71 -15.77 4.58
C TRP A 158 -7.57 -14.86 5.03
N VAL A 159 -7.19 -13.93 4.16
CA VAL A 159 -6.41 -12.75 4.56
C VAL A 159 -7.39 -11.66 4.95
N TRP A 160 -7.12 -11.02 6.09
CA TRP A 160 -7.78 -9.82 6.56
C TRP A 160 -6.77 -8.69 6.64
N TYR A 161 -7.14 -7.48 6.24
CA TYR A 161 -6.26 -6.32 6.32
C TYR A 161 -7.02 -4.99 6.40
N ALA A 162 -6.38 -4.00 7.02
CA ALA A 162 -6.87 -2.62 7.11
C ALA A 162 -5.70 -1.65 7.05
N VAL A 163 -5.85 -0.59 6.26
CA VAL A 163 -4.83 0.45 6.06
C VAL A 163 -5.31 1.75 6.69
N PHE A 164 -4.41 2.41 7.40
CA PHE A 164 -4.71 3.62 8.17
C PHE A 164 -3.81 4.76 7.73
N GLN A 165 -4.42 5.90 7.41
CA GLN A 165 -3.71 7.16 7.10
C GLN A 165 -3.22 7.84 8.39
N LYS A 166 -2.36 7.13 9.13
CA LYS A 166 -1.70 7.62 10.34
C LYS A 166 -0.40 6.87 10.57
N ASP A 167 0.47 7.51 11.34
CA ASP A 167 1.80 7.02 11.67
C ASP A 167 1.83 5.72 12.50
N LYS A 168 0.88 5.57 13.43
CA LYS A 168 0.80 4.39 14.30
C LYS A 168 -0.66 3.96 14.53
N VAL A 169 -0.89 2.65 14.47
CA VAL A 169 -2.10 2.03 15.04
C VAL A 169 -1.95 1.85 16.55
N THR A 170 -3.09 1.78 17.23
CA THR A 170 -3.21 1.52 18.66
C THR A 170 -2.85 0.06 18.94
N LEU A 171 -1.87 -0.15 19.82
CA LEU A 171 -1.43 -1.48 20.26
C LEU A 171 -1.79 -1.70 21.76
N PRO A 172 -2.09 -2.94 22.19
CA PRO A 172 -2.31 -4.11 21.34
C PRO A 172 -3.55 -3.94 20.46
N VAL A 173 -3.55 -4.58 19.28
CA VAL A 173 -4.71 -4.55 18.40
C VAL A 173 -5.86 -5.30 19.09
N LYS A 174 -6.94 -4.59 19.41
CA LYS A 174 -8.12 -5.17 20.06
C LYS A 174 -9.17 -5.49 19.00
N VAL A 175 -9.67 -6.71 19.02
CA VAL A 175 -10.63 -7.20 18.02
C VAL A 175 -11.87 -7.82 18.63
N THR A 176 -12.94 -7.85 17.84
CA THR A 176 -14.06 -8.77 18.06
C THR A 176 -14.27 -9.57 16.80
N VAL A 177 -14.38 -10.89 16.94
CA VAL A 177 -14.62 -11.84 15.85
C VAL A 177 -16.00 -12.44 16.03
N TYR A 178 -16.77 -12.46 14.95
CA TYR A 178 -18.12 -13.00 14.89
C TYR A 178 -18.19 -14.19 13.93
N ASN A 179 -18.95 -15.22 14.30
CA ASN A 179 -19.28 -16.35 13.43
C ASN A 179 -20.43 -16.01 12.44
N ALA A 180 -20.90 -17.02 11.70
CA ALA A 180 -21.96 -16.86 10.70
C ALA A 180 -23.31 -16.46 11.31
N GLU A 181 -23.55 -16.86 12.56
CA GLU A 181 -24.75 -16.54 13.33
C GLU A 181 -24.68 -15.14 13.96
N GLY A 182 -23.57 -14.41 13.77
CA GLY A 182 -23.35 -13.09 14.37
C GLY A 182 -23.02 -13.15 15.86
N GLN A 183 -22.64 -14.31 16.39
CA GLN A 183 -22.20 -14.48 17.77
C GLN A 183 -20.71 -14.21 17.91
N ILE A 184 -20.31 -13.61 19.03
CA ILE A 184 -18.90 -13.36 19.32
C ILE A 184 -18.22 -14.69 19.63
N ILE A 185 -17.18 -15.02 18.87
CA ILE A 185 -16.33 -16.20 19.09
C ILE A 185 -14.95 -15.84 19.64
N PHE A 186 -14.55 -14.58 19.53
CA PHE A 186 -13.32 -14.08 20.13
C PHE A 186 -13.37 -12.58 20.39
N GLY A 187 -12.71 -12.16 21.48
CA GLY A 187 -12.68 -10.78 21.93
C GLY A 187 -14.03 -10.29 22.45
N GLY A 188 -14.36 -9.03 22.16
CA GLY A 188 -15.51 -8.34 22.73
C GLY A 188 -15.10 -7.20 23.67
N ASN A 189 -15.95 -6.18 23.75
CA ASN A 189 -15.79 -5.16 24.78
C ASN A 189 -16.10 -5.81 26.12
N GLY A 190 -15.06 -6.07 26.92
CA GLY A 190 -15.26 -6.34 28.32
C GLY A 190 -16.10 -5.23 28.96
N LYS A 191 -17.20 -5.66 29.59
CA LYS A 191 -18.09 -4.98 30.55
C LYS A 191 -19.34 -4.28 30.00
N LYS A 192 -20.51 -4.82 30.39
CA LYS A 192 -21.39 -4.05 31.28
C LYS A 192 -21.06 -4.50 32.71
N GLU A 193 -20.43 -3.60 33.48
CA GLU A 193 -20.63 -3.56 34.93
C GLU A 193 -22.09 -3.18 35.23
#